data_AF-A0A1M5UPS6-F1
#
_entry.id   AF-A0A1M5UPS6-F1
#
_cell.length_a   1.000
_cell.length_b   1.000
_cell.length_c   1.000
_cell.angle_alpha   90.00
_cell.angle_beta   90.00
_cell.angle_gamma   90.00
#
_symmetry.space_group_name_H-M   'P 1'
#
loop_
_entity.id
_entity.type
_entity.pdbx_description
1 polymer ?
#
loop_
_entity_poly.entity_id
_entity_poly.type
_entity_poly.pdbx_seq_one_letter_code
_entity_poly.pdbx_strand_id
1 'polypeptide(L)'
;MEKDNLLELIELSKNEKIDEEFHNIFEKTLNNLPKKKKHTKLLKIAASIALVAILSSYTMAFADSLPIISNIKDYFYAPEEYVKYSKNVDTSISYKSYIVDIHDVIFDNNFIIYSYSITRKDGKPFEEMEEEKLNLSVLIDKEYLPKDSGYSGSCFNRVKSDTEISYINYYIVKPLNLPDKIGVTFSLSDEGKIKKSVKYQLDKGELASQNIDVKLDKQINTNEGSIYYDSISFTPFGAVFFSQNRGGWDFKDRDPYYFALFDETGRQLTLPSTSKGFDYNNKVTDIIKELTSSEYKGHKSITIKTYDSRTGGVIDGSEVTIAVPIIK
;
A
#
# COMPACT_ATOMS: atom_id res chain seq x y z
N MET A 1 7.94 30.74 30.23
CA MET A 1 8.99 29.78 30.67
C MET A 1 8.61 28.42 30.08
N GLU A 2 8.65 28.32 28.75
CA GLU A 2 8.18 27.14 27.98
C GLU A 2 8.75 27.09 26.55
N LYS A 3 9.65 28.02 26.20
CA LYS A 3 10.26 28.12 24.86
C LYS A 3 11.68 27.52 24.80
N ASP A 4 12.34 27.38 25.96
CA ASP A 4 13.74 26.95 26.03
C ASP A 4 13.90 25.43 26.01
N ASN A 5 12.89 24.65 26.42
CA ASN A 5 12.91 23.18 26.34
C ASN A 5 12.75 22.62 24.91
N LEU A 6 12.19 23.40 23.97
CA LEU A 6 11.97 22.93 22.60
C LEU A 6 13.25 23.01 21.75
N LEU A 7 14.14 23.98 22.06
CA LEU A 7 15.43 24.13 21.37
C LEU A 7 16.46 23.10 21.86
N GLU A 8 16.47 22.76 23.15
CA GLU A 8 17.30 21.65 23.68
C GLU A 8 16.89 20.29 23.09
N LEU A 9 15.60 20.04 22.88
CA LEU A 9 15.10 18.82 22.24
C LEU A 9 15.43 18.74 20.73
N ILE A 10 15.55 19.89 20.05
CA ILE A 10 15.99 19.96 18.66
C ILE A 10 17.52 19.78 18.56
N GLU A 11 18.31 20.31 19.51
CA GLU A 11 19.76 20.07 19.55
C GLU A 11 20.12 18.62 19.91
N LEU A 12 19.33 17.93 20.75
CA LEU A 12 19.49 16.50 21.03
C LEU A 12 19.24 15.58 19.81
N SER A 13 18.67 16.10 18.72
CA SER A 13 18.44 15.34 17.48
C SER A 13 19.64 15.35 16.51
N LYS A 14 20.68 16.15 16.77
CA LYS A 14 21.98 16.03 16.11
C LYS A 14 22.85 15.03 16.87
N ASN A 15 22.47 13.77 16.82
CA ASN A 15 23.30 12.68 17.33
C ASN A 15 24.51 12.51 16.37
N GLU A 16 25.59 13.27 16.59
CA GLU A 16 26.87 13.16 15.87
C GLU A 16 27.40 11.70 15.84
N LYS A 17 27.02 10.88 16.82
CA LYS A 17 27.34 9.43 16.85
C LYS A 17 26.68 8.61 15.74
N ILE A 18 25.46 8.96 15.31
CA ILE A 18 24.78 8.26 14.21
C ILE A 18 25.45 8.62 12.88
N ASP A 19 25.91 9.87 12.75
CA ASP A 19 26.66 10.35 11.59
C ASP A 19 28.06 9.72 11.52
N GLU A 20 28.75 9.55 12.66
CA GLU A 20 30.04 8.84 12.73
C GLU A 20 29.92 7.34 12.46
N GLU A 21 28.87 6.66 12.94
CA GLU A 21 28.64 5.24 12.61
C GLU A 21 28.31 5.07 11.12
N PHE A 22 27.50 5.97 10.56
CA PHE A 22 27.19 5.97 9.14
C PHE A 22 28.42 6.27 8.27
N HIS A 23 29.24 7.27 8.65
CA HIS A 23 30.50 7.56 7.99
C HIS A 23 31.50 6.41 8.10
N ASN A 24 31.58 5.74 9.26
CA ASN A 24 32.45 4.58 9.41
C ASN A 24 31.99 3.41 8.54
N ILE A 25 30.69 3.13 8.45
CA ILE A 25 30.14 2.10 7.55
C ILE A 25 30.43 2.46 6.08
N PHE A 26 30.27 3.72 5.72
CA PHE A 26 30.52 4.23 4.36
C PHE A 26 32.00 4.12 3.96
N GLU A 27 32.91 4.59 4.82
CA GLU A 27 34.37 4.47 4.66
C GLU A 27 34.82 3.00 4.61
N LYS A 28 34.30 2.13 5.49
CA LYS A 28 34.62 0.69 5.46
C LYS A 28 34.15 0.04 4.16
N THR A 29 33.00 0.45 3.65
CA THR A 29 32.44 -0.06 2.39
C THR A 29 33.27 0.43 1.20
N LEU A 30 33.68 1.70 1.18
CA LEU A 30 34.55 2.25 0.14
C LEU A 30 35.96 1.64 0.15
N ASN A 31 36.54 1.44 1.33
CA ASN A 31 37.90 0.92 1.47
C ASN A 31 37.99 -0.61 1.26
N ASN A 32 36.87 -1.33 1.37
CA ASN A 32 36.74 -2.75 1.03
C ASN A 32 36.35 -3.01 -0.44
N LEU A 33 36.18 -1.96 -1.25
CA LEU A 33 36.05 -2.14 -2.69
C LEU A 33 37.37 -2.69 -3.25
N PRO A 34 37.34 -3.73 -4.10
CA PRO A 34 38.54 -4.40 -4.58
C PRO A 34 39.44 -3.40 -5.31
N LYS A 35 40.65 -3.18 -4.77
CA LYS A 35 41.67 -2.34 -5.41
C LYS A 35 42.02 -2.93 -6.77
N LYS A 36 41.66 -2.17 -7.82
CA LYS A 36 42.03 -2.30 -9.24
C LYS A 36 42.89 -3.54 -9.58
N LYS A 37 42.25 -4.58 -10.10
CA LYS A 37 42.82 -5.28 -11.27
C LYS A 37 41.96 -4.95 -12.47
N LYS A 38 42.62 -4.39 -13.50
CA LYS A 38 42.04 -3.94 -14.76
C LYS A 38 41.18 -5.07 -15.32
N HIS A 39 39.88 -4.85 -15.45
CA HIS A 39 39.03 -5.16 -16.61
C HIS A 39 37.56 -4.99 -16.20
N THR A 40 36.74 -4.64 -17.21
CA THR A 40 35.26 -4.55 -17.23
C THR A 40 34.64 -3.17 -16.99
N LYS A 41 34.23 -2.53 -18.10
CA LYS A 41 33.26 -1.43 -18.16
C LYS A 41 31.81 -1.89 -17.87
N LEU A 42 31.59 -3.18 -17.57
CA LEU A 42 30.25 -3.77 -17.38
C LEU A 42 29.75 -3.78 -15.93
N LEU A 43 30.64 -3.71 -14.92
CA LEU A 43 30.25 -3.74 -13.51
C LEU A 43 29.77 -2.38 -12.95
N LYS A 44 30.06 -1.28 -13.63
CA LYS A 44 29.62 0.07 -13.21
C LYS A 44 28.14 0.34 -13.49
N ILE A 45 27.50 -0.42 -14.38
CA ILE A 45 26.08 -0.25 -14.69
C ILE A 45 25.21 -0.97 -13.65
N ALA A 46 25.66 -2.15 -13.18
CA ALA A 46 24.91 -2.94 -12.19
C ALA A 46 24.86 -2.29 -10.79
N ALA A 47 25.98 -1.70 -10.33
CA ALA A 47 26.02 -1.02 -9.03
C ALA A 47 25.23 0.30 -9.01
N SER A 48 25.13 0.99 -10.14
CA SER A 48 24.32 2.21 -10.27
C SER A 48 22.82 1.93 -10.29
N ILE A 49 22.39 0.82 -10.91
CA ILE A 49 20.98 0.39 -10.89
C ILE A 49 20.56 -0.04 -9.47
N ALA A 50 21.44 -0.74 -8.74
CA ALA A 50 21.18 -1.11 -7.35
C ALA A 50 21.08 0.10 -6.41
N LEU A 51 21.87 1.17 -6.64
CA LEU A 51 21.78 2.39 -5.85
C LEU A 51 20.49 3.18 -6.13
N VAL A 52 20.04 3.23 -7.39
CA VAL A 52 18.74 3.83 -7.75
C VAL A 52 17.58 3.03 -7.14
N ALA A 53 17.67 1.69 -7.09
CA ALA A 53 16.68 0.84 -6.45
C ALA A 53 16.62 0.98 -4.91
N ILE A 54 17.75 1.29 -4.26
CA ILE A 54 17.82 1.53 -2.81
C ILE A 54 17.42 2.99 -2.47
N LEU A 55 17.63 3.94 -3.38
CA LEU A 55 17.15 5.31 -3.20
C LEU A 55 15.66 5.45 -3.57
N SER A 56 15.09 4.59 -4.41
CA SER A 56 13.64 4.53 -4.65
C SER A 56 12.83 3.98 -3.47
N SER A 57 13.48 3.40 -2.44
CA SER A 57 12.83 3.04 -1.17
C SER A 57 12.67 4.21 -0.18
N TYR A 58 13.11 5.41 -0.55
CA TYR A 58 12.83 6.66 0.17
C TYR A 58 11.89 7.55 -0.66
N THR A 59 10.58 7.30 -0.65
CA THR A 59 9.63 8.30 -1.15
C THR A 59 9.32 9.33 -0.06
N MET A 60 10.33 10.14 0.27
CA MET A 60 10.10 11.57 0.48
C MET A 60 10.78 12.27 -0.69
N ALA A 61 10.10 12.25 -1.84
CA ALA A 61 10.49 13.08 -2.97
C ALA A 61 10.11 14.52 -2.60
N PHE A 62 11.13 15.34 -2.35
CA PHE A 62 10.98 16.79 -2.27
C PHE A 62 10.37 17.27 -3.59
N ALA A 63 9.11 17.72 -3.51
CA ALA A 63 8.37 18.31 -4.60
C ALA A 63 9.03 19.62 -4.98
N ASP A 64 9.41 19.77 -6.24
CA ASP A 64 9.51 21.07 -6.95
C ASP A 64 9.85 20.93 -8.44
N SER A 65 10.09 19.72 -8.98
CA SER A 65 10.39 19.59 -10.43
C SER A 65 10.19 18.20 -11.05
N LEU A 66 9.26 17.39 -10.55
CA LEU A 66 8.85 16.21 -11.32
C LEU A 66 7.90 16.66 -12.44
N PRO A 67 8.23 16.43 -13.73
CA PRO A 67 7.29 16.72 -14.81
C PRO A 67 6.02 15.90 -14.57
N ILE A 68 4.85 16.51 -14.76
CA ILE A 68 3.56 15.81 -14.72
C ILE A 68 3.59 14.78 -15.84
N ILE A 69 3.85 13.52 -15.50
CA ILE A 69 4.02 12.45 -16.48
C ILE A 69 2.63 11.99 -16.90
N SER A 70 2.32 12.16 -18.19
CA SER A 70 1.10 11.76 -18.89
C SER A 70 0.82 10.25 -18.94
N ASN A 71 1.46 9.44 -18.09
CA ASN A 71 1.27 8.00 -18.06
C ASN A 71 1.57 7.45 -16.67
N ILE A 72 0.52 6.99 -15.99
CA ILE A 72 0.54 6.34 -14.66
C ILE A 72 1.41 5.07 -14.64
N LYS A 73 1.80 4.58 -15.83
CA LYS A 73 2.65 3.41 -16.06
C LYS A 73 3.96 3.45 -15.28
N ASP A 74 4.61 4.60 -15.13
CA ASP A 74 5.91 4.68 -14.45
C ASP A 74 5.82 4.64 -12.92
N TYR A 75 4.59 4.67 -12.36
CA TYR A 75 4.35 4.74 -10.91
C TYR A 75 3.77 3.46 -10.32
N PHE A 76 3.29 2.54 -11.16
CA PHE A 76 2.89 1.24 -10.68
C PHE A 76 4.15 0.41 -10.40
N TYR A 77 4.28 -0.14 -9.20
CA TYR A 77 5.37 -1.09 -8.88
C TYR A 77 5.22 -2.44 -9.64
N ALA A 78 4.21 -2.54 -10.51
CA ALA A 78 3.95 -3.57 -11.49
C ALA A 78 3.49 -2.87 -12.80
N PRO A 79 4.38 -2.10 -13.46
CA PRO A 79 4.01 -1.16 -14.51
C PRO A 79 3.52 -1.89 -15.76
N GLU A 80 4.11 -3.05 -16.07
CA GLU A 80 3.71 -3.88 -17.20
C GLU A 80 2.32 -4.50 -16.98
N GLU A 81 2.06 -4.99 -15.77
CA GLU A 81 0.77 -5.56 -15.39
C GLU A 81 -0.33 -4.49 -15.36
N TYR A 82 0.00 -3.29 -14.90
CA TYR A 82 -0.92 -2.15 -14.94
C TYR A 82 -1.35 -1.84 -16.37
N VAL A 83 -0.39 -1.68 -17.28
CA VAL A 83 -0.66 -1.43 -18.70
C VAL A 83 -1.53 -2.51 -19.33
N LYS A 84 -1.28 -3.76 -18.97
CA LYS A 84 -1.95 -4.90 -19.57
C LYS A 84 -3.42 -4.99 -19.18
N TYR A 85 -3.76 -4.69 -17.93
CA TYR A 85 -5.10 -4.93 -17.42
C TYR A 85 -5.87 -3.67 -16.98
N SER A 86 -5.28 -2.48 -17.05
CA SER A 86 -6.03 -1.25 -16.82
C SER A 86 -7.11 -1.10 -17.90
N LYS A 87 -8.31 -0.77 -17.44
CA LYS A 87 -9.38 -0.32 -18.32
C LYS A 87 -9.38 1.18 -18.28
N ASN A 88 -9.12 1.75 -19.44
CA ASN A 88 -9.29 3.16 -19.66
C ASN A 88 -10.79 3.52 -19.48
N VAL A 89 -11.06 4.53 -18.65
CA VAL A 89 -12.40 5.07 -18.38
C VAL A 89 -12.63 6.37 -19.17
N ASP A 90 -11.55 7.07 -19.55
CA ASP A 90 -11.49 8.36 -20.29
C ASP A 90 -12.72 9.24 -20.06
N THR A 91 -13.08 9.45 -18.79
CA THR A 91 -14.23 10.26 -18.41
C THR A 91 -13.80 11.43 -17.56
N SER A 92 -14.30 12.61 -17.88
CA SER A 92 -14.00 13.83 -17.15
C SER A 92 -15.22 14.39 -16.42
N ILE A 93 -14.99 14.86 -15.20
CA ILE A 93 -15.97 15.57 -14.37
C ILE A 93 -15.52 17.02 -14.26
N SER A 94 -16.22 17.90 -14.99
CA SER A 94 -16.00 19.33 -14.89
C SER A 94 -16.77 19.92 -13.71
N TYR A 95 -16.10 20.54 -12.73
CA TYR A 95 -16.73 21.12 -11.53
C TYR A 95 -16.00 22.39 -11.06
N LYS A 96 -16.72 23.51 -10.92
CA LYS A 96 -16.13 24.84 -10.63
C LYS A 96 -14.94 25.13 -11.58
N SER A 97 -13.82 25.60 -11.04
CA SER A 97 -12.55 25.85 -11.72
C SER A 97 -11.73 24.58 -11.98
N TYR A 98 -12.27 23.38 -11.74
CA TYR A 98 -11.54 22.12 -11.84
C TYR A 98 -12.10 21.20 -12.93
N ILE A 99 -11.21 20.40 -13.51
CA ILE A 99 -11.51 19.22 -14.31
C ILE A 99 -10.95 18.04 -13.54
N VAL A 100 -11.75 17.00 -13.36
CA VAL A 100 -11.31 15.75 -12.75
C VAL A 100 -11.36 14.68 -13.82
N ASP A 101 -10.19 14.24 -14.28
CA ASP A 101 -10.08 13.21 -15.32
C ASP A 101 -9.86 11.85 -14.66
N ILE A 102 -10.74 10.90 -14.96
CA ILE A 102 -10.67 9.52 -14.50
C ILE A 102 -9.99 8.74 -15.62
N HIS A 103 -8.75 8.33 -15.38
CA HIS A 103 -7.91 7.76 -16.42
C HIS A 103 -8.19 6.26 -16.57
N ASP A 104 -7.91 5.53 -15.50
CA ASP A 104 -7.83 4.08 -15.53
C ASP A 104 -8.41 3.47 -14.26
N VAL A 105 -9.01 2.30 -14.42
CA VAL A 105 -9.50 1.45 -13.34
C VAL A 105 -9.12 0.00 -13.57
N ILE A 106 -8.75 -0.67 -12.50
CA ILE A 106 -8.48 -2.10 -12.41
C ILE A 106 -9.41 -2.67 -11.36
N PHE A 107 -9.95 -3.84 -11.66
CA PHE A 107 -10.75 -4.61 -10.72
C PHE A 107 -10.27 -6.06 -10.78
N ASP A 108 -9.78 -6.58 -9.67
CA ASP A 108 -9.44 -7.99 -9.51
C ASP A 108 -10.17 -8.59 -8.28
N ASN A 109 -9.74 -9.75 -7.82
CA ASN A 109 -10.34 -10.41 -6.65
C ASN A 109 -9.95 -9.76 -5.32
N ASN A 110 -8.89 -8.96 -5.28
CA ASN A 110 -8.35 -8.34 -4.09
C ASN A 110 -8.61 -6.86 -3.99
N PHE A 111 -8.52 -6.15 -5.11
CA PHE A 111 -8.45 -4.71 -5.18
C PHE A 111 -9.37 -4.15 -6.27
N ILE A 112 -9.91 -2.98 -5.98
CA ILE A 112 -10.24 -1.99 -7.01
C ILE A 112 -9.14 -0.95 -6.95
N ILE A 113 -8.46 -0.69 -8.07
CA ILE A 113 -7.41 0.32 -8.16
C ILE A 113 -7.82 1.31 -9.23
N TYR A 114 -7.75 2.60 -8.94
CA TYR A 114 -8.15 3.63 -9.88
C TYR A 114 -7.24 4.83 -9.79
N SER A 115 -7.16 5.55 -10.90
CA SER A 115 -6.33 6.74 -11.02
C SER A 115 -7.15 7.89 -11.57
N TYR A 116 -6.85 9.08 -11.09
CA TYR A 116 -7.47 10.30 -11.57
C TYR A 116 -6.53 11.49 -11.37
N SER A 117 -6.74 12.52 -12.18
CA SER A 117 -6.11 13.83 -11.97
C SER A 117 -7.16 14.89 -11.66
N ILE A 118 -6.75 15.92 -10.96
CA ILE A 118 -7.50 17.16 -10.77
C ILE A 118 -6.66 18.28 -11.38
N THR A 119 -7.21 18.94 -12.39
CA THR A 119 -6.52 20.01 -13.13
C THR A 119 -7.30 21.31 -13.01
N ARG A 120 -6.58 22.42 -12.76
CA ARG A 120 -7.17 23.75 -12.72
C ARG A 120 -7.39 24.30 -14.13
N LYS A 121 -8.64 24.68 -14.44
CA LYS A 121 -9.04 25.28 -15.72
C LYS A 121 -8.40 26.63 -15.99
N ASP A 122 -8.08 27.37 -14.93
CA ASP A 122 -7.50 28.71 -15.02
C ASP A 122 -5.97 28.68 -15.13
N GLY A 123 -5.33 27.50 -15.09
CA GLY A 123 -3.89 27.33 -15.18
C GLY A 123 -3.11 27.95 -14.02
N LYS A 124 -3.79 28.33 -12.92
CA LYS A 124 -3.12 28.86 -11.72
C LYS A 124 -2.61 27.72 -10.84
N PRO A 125 -1.64 27.99 -9.95
CA PRO A 125 -1.23 27.04 -8.93
C PRO A 125 -2.38 26.62 -7.98
N PHE A 126 -2.35 25.40 -7.45
CA PHE A 126 -3.21 25.01 -6.32
C PHE A 126 -2.80 25.76 -5.03
N GLU A 127 -3.78 26.29 -4.29
CA GLU A 127 -3.56 26.83 -2.95
C GLU A 127 -3.55 25.68 -1.91
N GLU A 128 -2.75 25.78 -0.84
CA GLU A 128 -2.53 24.70 0.16
C GLU A 128 -3.81 24.06 0.70
N MET A 129 -4.88 24.84 0.89
CA MET A 129 -6.16 24.34 1.45
C MET A 129 -7.19 23.89 0.41
N GLU A 130 -6.98 24.14 -0.89
CA GLU A 130 -7.92 23.70 -1.94
C GLU A 130 -7.78 22.21 -2.23
N GLU A 131 -6.59 21.65 -1.97
CA GLU A 131 -6.22 20.27 -2.29
C GLU A 131 -6.90 19.23 -1.41
N GLU A 132 -7.18 19.58 -0.15
CA GLU A 132 -7.81 18.67 0.82
C GLU A 132 -9.34 18.61 0.66
N LYS A 133 -9.91 19.53 -0.12
CA LYS A 133 -11.37 19.67 -0.24
C LYS A 133 -11.95 18.74 -1.28
N LEU A 134 -11.22 18.50 -2.36
CA LEU A 134 -11.67 17.70 -3.50
C LEU A 134 -11.13 16.28 -3.40
N ASN A 135 -12.04 15.32 -3.44
CA ASN A 135 -11.69 13.91 -3.45
C ASN A 135 -12.59 13.15 -4.43
N LEU A 136 -12.02 12.19 -5.14
CA LEU A 136 -12.77 11.23 -5.95
C LEU A 136 -12.74 9.88 -5.24
N SER A 137 -13.92 9.34 -4.94
CA SER A 137 -14.06 7.97 -4.43
C SER A 137 -14.75 7.07 -5.45
N VAL A 138 -14.44 5.78 -5.39
CA VAL A 138 -15.19 4.73 -6.09
C VAL A 138 -16.13 4.07 -5.09
N LEU A 139 -17.42 4.11 -5.41
CA LEU A 139 -18.47 3.48 -4.62
C LEU A 139 -19.03 2.26 -5.36
N ILE A 140 -18.91 1.06 -4.77
CA ILE A 140 -19.55 -0.15 -5.31
C ILE A 140 -21.08 -0.03 -5.14
N ASP A 141 -21.83 -0.35 -6.19
CA ASP A 141 -23.29 -0.32 -6.15
C ASP A 141 -23.84 -1.32 -5.12
N LYS A 142 -24.85 -0.89 -4.36
CA LYS A 142 -25.35 -1.61 -3.17
C LYS A 142 -25.80 -3.05 -3.44
N GLU A 143 -26.23 -3.35 -4.67
CA GLU A 143 -26.68 -4.69 -5.05
C GLU A 143 -25.56 -5.74 -5.05
N TYR A 144 -24.30 -5.31 -5.17
CA TYR A 144 -23.14 -6.19 -5.14
C TYR A 144 -22.53 -6.34 -3.74
N LEU A 145 -22.94 -5.50 -2.78
CA LEU A 145 -22.41 -5.50 -1.43
C LEU A 145 -23.20 -6.45 -0.53
N PRO A 146 -22.53 -7.36 0.20
CA PRO A 146 -23.16 -8.03 1.33
C PRO A 146 -23.74 -7.02 2.32
N LYS A 147 -24.82 -7.39 3.00
CA LYS A 147 -25.45 -6.53 4.00
C LYS A 147 -24.43 -6.18 5.10
N ASP A 148 -24.40 -4.93 5.52
CA ASP A 148 -23.52 -4.41 6.57
C ASP A 148 -22.01 -4.58 6.29
N SER A 149 -21.64 -4.78 5.03
CA SER A 149 -20.24 -4.85 4.61
C SER A 149 -19.67 -3.47 4.27
N GLY A 150 -18.37 -3.32 4.51
CA GLY A 150 -17.59 -2.16 4.13
C GLY A 150 -16.30 -2.60 3.45
N TYR A 151 -15.68 -1.67 2.74
CA TYR A 151 -14.35 -1.82 2.17
C TYR A 151 -13.56 -0.55 2.50
N SER A 152 -12.26 -0.74 2.65
CA SER A 152 -11.32 0.32 3.01
C SER A 152 -10.20 0.35 1.99
N GLY A 153 -9.48 1.46 1.97
CA GLY A 153 -8.53 1.75 0.93
C GLY A 153 -7.66 2.93 1.32
N SER A 154 -6.65 3.20 0.52
CA SER A 154 -5.75 4.32 0.73
C SER A 154 -5.31 4.93 -0.58
N CYS A 155 -4.65 6.08 -0.47
CA CYS A 155 -3.87 6.65 -1.54
C CYS A 155 -2.54 5.89 -1.62
N PHE A 156 -2.32 5.26 -2.76
CA PHE A 156 -1.08 4.58 -3.07
C PHE A 156 0.02 5.56 -3.45
N ASN A 157 -0.34 6.58 -4.23
CA ASN A 157 0.60 7.59 -4.71
C ASN A 157 -0.12 8.90 -5.03
N ARG A 158 0.55 10.02 -4.75
CA ARG A 158 0.11 11.37 -5.04
C ARG A 158 1.25 12.16 -5.64
N VAL A 159 1.04 12.68 -6.84
CA VAL A 159 1.99 13.56 -7.53
C VAL A 159 1.33 14.92 -7.74
N LYS A 160 2.03 15.98 -7.35
CA LYS A 160 1.54 17.36 -7.46
C LYS A 160 2.48 18.17 -8.34
N SER A 161 1.86 19.01 -9.14
CA SER A 161 2.47 20.16 -9.81
C SER A 161 1.71 21.44 -9.45
N ASP A 162 2.09 22.56 -10.05
CA ASP A 162 1.34 23.81 -9.88
C ASP A 162 -0.13 23.64 -10.28
N THR A 163 -0.40 23.07 -11.45
CA THR A 163 -1.75 23.13 -12.06
C THR A 163 -2.52 21.82 -12.05
N GLU A 164 -1.87 20.74 -11.65
CA GLU A 164 -2.44 19.39 -11.63
C GLU A 164 -1.98 18.58 -10.42
N ILE A 165 -2.91 17.81 -9.85
CA ILE A 165 -2.62 16.77 -8.85
C ILE A 165 -3.14 15.44 -9.37
N SER A 166 -2.27 14.43 -9.42
CA SER A 166 -2.60 13.06 -9.81
C SER A 166 -2.60 12.13 -8.61
N TYR A 167 -3.57 11.22 -8.58
CA TYR A 167 -3.80 10.26 -7.51
C TYR A 167 -3.88 8.84 -8.08
N ILE A 168 -3.33 7.90 -7.33
CA ILE A 168 -3.60 6.46 -7.48
C ILE A 168 -4.17 5.99 -6.16
N ASN A 169 -5.41 5.54 -6.17
CA ASN A 169 -6.11 5.03 -5.00
C ASN A 169 -6.42 3.55 -5.21
N TYR A 170 -6.54 2.82 -4.11
CA TYR A 170 -7.04 1.46 -4.13
C TYR A 170 -8.02 1.23 -2.99
N TYR A 171 -8.87 0.22 -3.17
CA TYR A 171 -9.73 -0.36 -2.15
C TYR A 171 -9.49 -1.85 -2.06
N ILE A 172 -9.40 -2.39 -0.84
CA ILE A 172 -9.37 -3.82 -0.59
C ILE A 172 -10.80 -4.35 -0.60
N VAL A 173 -11.10 -5.22 -1.56
CA VAL A 173 -12.45 -5.75 -1.82
C VAL A 173 -12.57 -7.25 -1.65
N LYS A 174 -11.46 -7.97 -1.41
CA LYS A 174 -11.47 -9.43 -1.22
C LYS A 174 -12.51 -9.93 -0.21
N PRO A 175 -12.71 -9.31 0.98
CA PRO A 175 -13.72 -9.78 1.93
C PRO A 175 -15.15 -9.78 1.39
N LEU A 176 -15.42 -8.96 0.37
CA LEU A 176 -16.75 -8.81 -0.21
C LEU A 176 -17.11 -9.95 -1.17
N ASN A 177 -16.13 -10.74 -1.62
CA ASN A 177 -16.31 -11.82 -2.60
C ASN A 177 -17.16 -11.39 -3.81
N LEU A 178 -16.78 -10.26 -4.41
CA LEU A 178 -17.55 -9.62 -5.48
C LEU A 178 -17.60 -10.51 -6.74
N PRO A 179 -18.69 -10.48 -7.52
CA PRO A 179 -18.75 -11.16 -8.80
C PRO A 179 -17.79 -10.54 -9.82
N ASP A 180 -17.60 -11.21 -10.97
CA ASP A 180 -16.65 -10.76 -11.99
C ASP A 180 -17.02 -9.42 -12.61
N LYS A 181 -18.32 -9.08 -12.64
CA LYS A 181 -18.82 -7.80 -13.12
C LYS A 181 -19.58 -7.08 -12.03
N ILE A 182 -19.28 -5.81 -11.83
CA ILE A 182 -19.94 -4.96 -10.83
C ILE A 182 -20.24 -3.58 -11.41
N GLY A 183 -21.31 -2.97 -10.90
CA GLY A 183 -21.57 -1.55 -11.06
C GLY A 183 -20.80 -0.76 -10.00
N VAL A 184 -20.16 0.33 -10.42
CA VAL A 184 -19.53 1.30 -9.52
C VAL A 184 -19.95 2.72 -9.89
N THR A 185 -19.87 3.60 -8.90
CA THR A 185 -20.10 5.03 -9.06
C THR A 185 -18.84 5.77 -8.62
N PHE A 186 -18.19 6.47 -9.55
CA PHE A 186 -17.16 7.45 -9.22
C PHE A 186 -17.84 8.71 -8.70
N SER A 187 -17.55 9.11 -7.46
CA SER A 187 -18.19 10.24 -6.79
C SER A 187 -17.18 11.32 -6.45
N LEU A 188 -17.29 12.46 -7.14
CA LEU A 188 -16.54 13.67 -6.80
C LEU A 188 -17.18 14.32 -5.58
N SER A 189 -16.41 14.45 -4.51
CA SER A 189 -16.78 15.12 -3.27
C SER A 189 -16.01 16.43 -3.10
N ASP A 190 -16.68 17.42 -2.53
CA ASP A 190 -16.15 18.74 -2.19
C ASP A 190 -16.60 19.08 -0.78
N GLU A 191 -15.64 19.25 0.13
CA GLU A 191 -15.86 19.47 1.58
C GLU A 191 -16.76 18.37 2.18
N GLY A 192 -16.44 17.11 1.85
CA GLY A 192 -17.13 15.92 2.37
C GLY A 192 -18.53 15.67 1.78
N LYS A 193 -18.98 16.45 0.80
CA LYS A 193 -20.29 16.26 0.15
C LYS A 193 -20.12 15.86 -1.31
N ILE A 194 -20.79 14.79 -1.73
CA ILE A 194 -20.85 14.37 -3.13
C ILE A 194 -21.50 15.47 -3.96
N LYS A 195 -20.83 15.89 -5.05
CA LYS A 195 -21.27 16.96 -5.96
C LYS A 195 -21.62 16.45 -7.33
N LYS A 196 -20.81 15.53 -7.84
CA LYS A 196 -21.00 14.90 -9.15
C LYS A 196 -20.69 13.43 -9.03
N SER A 197 -21.30 12.65 -9.91
CA SER A 197 -21.06 11.21 -9.97
C SER A 197 -21.20 10.69 -11.37
N VAL A 198 -20.41 9.67 -11.70
CA VAL A 198 -20.44 8.96 -12.97
C VAL A 198 -20.50 7.47 -12.66
N LYS A 199 -21.45 6.79 -13.29
CA LYS A 199 -21.57 5.33 -13.16
C LYS A 199 -20.71 4.64 -14.20
N TYR A 200 -20.11 3.53 -13.81
CA TYR A 200 -19.28 2.70 -14.66
C TYR A 200 -19.48 1.23 -14.33
N GLN A 201 -19.23 0.36 -15.31
CA GLN A 201 -19.24 -1.08 -15.09
C GLN A 201 -17.81 -1.60 -15.10
N LEU A 202 -17.42 -2.26 -14.02
CA LEU A 202 -16.14 -2.95 -13.92
C LEU A 202 -16.32 -4.42 -14.24
N ASP A 203 -15.28 -5.01 -14.81
CA ASP A 203 -15.24 -6.42 -15.15
C ASP A 203 -13.79 -6.92 -14.97
N LYS A 204 -13.59 -7.95 -14.15
CA LYS A 204 -12.26 -8.52 -13.85
C LYS A 204 -11.60 -9.12 -15.10
N GLY A 205 -12.37 -9.59 -16.07
CA GLY A 205 -11.86 -10.26 -17.26
C GLY A 205 -10.87 -11.37 -16.92
N GLU A 206 -9.70 -11.35 -17.56
CA GLU A 206 -8.65 -12.36 -17.36
C GLU A 206 -8.05 -12.37 -15.94
N LEU A 207 -8.14 -11.26 -15.20
CA LEU A 207 -7.62 -11.14 -13.83
C LEU A 207 -8.33 -12.08 -12.86
N ALA A 208 -9.58 -12.45 -13.14
CA ALA A 208 -10.33 -13.40 -12.31
C ALA A 208 -9.57 -14.73 -12.17
N SER A 209 -8.90 -15.16 -13.25
CA SER A 209 -8.15 -16.42 -13.31
C SER A 209 -6.73 -16.36 -12.75
N GLN A 210 -6.21 -15.15 -12.49
CA GLN A 210 -4.83 -14.94 -12.02
C GLN A 210 -4.73 -14.82 -10.50
N ASN A 211 -5.86 -14.94 -9.80
CA ASN A 211 -5.90 -14.96 -8.36
C ASN A 211 -5.45 -16.32 -7.82
N ILE A 212 -4.47 -16.31 -6.92
CA ILE A 212 -3.98 -17.50 -6.24
C ILE A 212 -4.22 -17.33 -4.74
N ASP A 213 -5.14 -18.12 -4.20
CA ASP A 213 -5.43 -18.15 -2.77
C ASP A 213 -4.63 -19.28 -2.10
N VAL A 214 -3.77 -18.92 -1.16
CA VAL A 214 -3.06 -19.86 -0.30
C VAL A 214 -3.76 -19.88 1.05
N LYS A 215 -4.46 -20.98 1.32
CA LYS A 215 -5.05 -21.21 2.64
C LYS A 215 -3.97 -21.52 3.66
N LEU A 216 -4.06 -20.85 4.80
CA LEU A 216 -3.19 -21.07 5.95
C LEU A 216 -3.90 -21.95 6.98
N ASP A 217 -5.20 -21.75 7.17
CA ASP A 217 -6.10 -22.54 8.04
C ASP A 217 -5.47 -22.91 9.40
N LYS A 218 -4.76 -21.95 10.00
CA LYS A 218 -3.98 -22.18 11.21
C LYS A 218 -4.58 -21.44 12.39
N GLN A 219 -4.99 -22.20 13.40
CA GLN A 219 -5.41 -21.67 14.69
C GLN A 219 -4.27 -21.77 15.71
N ILE A 220 -3.98 -20.65 16.37
CA ILE A 220 -2.97 -20.51 17.42
C ILE A 220 -3.72 -20.14 18.69
N ASN A 221 -3.70 -21.01 19.69
CA ASN A 221 -4.37 -20.75 20.97
C ASN A 221 -3.48 -19.88 21.85
N THR A 222 -4.09 -18.92 22.53
CA THR A 222 -3.43 -18.03 23.48
C THR A 222 -4.22 -18.01 24.79
N ASN A 223 -3.65 -17.47 25.86
CA ASN A 223 -4.34 -17.42 27.16
C ASN A 223 -5.66 -16.62 27.12
N GLU A 224 -5.76 -15.69 26.16
CA GLU A 224 -6.85 -14.74 25.99
C GLU A 224 -7.71 -15.07 24.75
N GLY A 225 -7.53 -16.23 24.12
CA GLY A 225 -8.37 -16.64 22.99
C GLY A 225 -7.59 -17.39 21.92
N SER A 226 -7.76 -16.97 20.67
CA SER A 226 -7.09 -17.60 19.53
C SER A 226 -6.83 -16.61 18.42
N ILE A 227 -5.77 -16.88 17.66
CA ILE A 227 -5.39 -16.19 16.43
C ILE A 227 -5.60 -17.19 15.30
N TYR A 228 -6.39 -16.81 14.30
CA TYR A 228 -6.70 -17.63 13.15
C TYR A 228 -6.09 -17.00 11.91
N TYR A 229 -5.04 -17.62 11.38
CA TYR A 229 -4.55 -17.29 10.05
C TYR A 229 -5.46 -17.95 9.03
N ASP A 230 -6.16 -17.14 8.24
CA ASP A 230 -7.10 -17.63 7.25
C ASP A 230 -6.38 -17.95 5.95
N SER A 231 -5.95 -16.91 5.23
CA SER A 231 -5.42 -17.04 3.89
C SER A 231 -4.50 -15.88 3.54
N ILE A 232 -3.72 -16.06 2.48
CA ILE A 232 -3.18 -14.96 1.69
C ILE A 232 -3.64 -15.12 0.26
N SER A 233 -4.06 -14.02 -0.35
CA SER A 233 -4.56 -13.99 -1.72
C SER A 233 -3.61 -13.17 -2.57
N PHE A 234 -3.12 -13.73 -3.67
CA PHE A 234 -2.17 -13.09 -4.58
C PHE A 234 -2.83 -12.75 -5.91
N THR A 235 -2.60 -11.53 -6.40
CA THR A 235 -2.99 -11.07 -7.73
C THR A 235 -1.80 -10.35 -8.40
N PRO A 236 -1.84 -10.07 -9.71
CA PRO A 236 -0.75 -9.37 -10.39
C PRO A 236 -0.36 -8.02 -9.78
N PHE A 237 -1.26 -7.41 -9.01
CA PHE A 237 -1.11 -6.07 -8.44
C PHE A 237 -0.65 -6.07 -6.99
N GLY A 238 -0.96 -7.11 -6.22
CA GLY A 238 -0.56 -7.19 -4.82
C GLY A 238 -1.01 -8.48 -4.19
N ALA A 239 -0.85 -8.56 -2.88
CA ALA A 239 -1.40 -9.65 -2.08
C ALA A 239 -2.13 -9.11 -0.87
N VAL A 240 -3.06 -9.89 -0.34
CA VAL A 240 -3.79 -9.56 0.88
C VAL A 240 -3.80 -10.75 1.81
N PHE A 241 -3.21 -10.57 2.99
CA PHE A 241 -3.25 -11.52 4.10
C PHE A 241 -4.45 -11.25 5.00
N PHE A 242 -5.17 -12.33 5.34
CA PHE A 242 -6.33 -12.33 6.23
C PHE A 242 -6.05 -13.11 7.49
N SER A 243 -6.37 -12.50 8.63
CA SER A 243 -6.33 -13.15 9.93
C SER A 243 -7.49 -12.68 10.78
N GLN A 244 -7.82 -13.45 11.81
CA GLN A 244 -8.77 -13.06 12.83
C GLN A 244 -8.19 -13.29 14.21
N ASN A 245 -8.42 -12.35 15.12
CA ASN A 245 -8.24 -12.59 16.54
C ASN A 245 -9.61 -12.83 17.16
N ARG A 246 -9.78 -13.96 17.85
CA ARG A 246 -11.06 -14.41 18.40
C ARG A 246 -10.94 -14.63 19.91
N GLY A 247 -11.80 -13.96 20.70
CA GLY A 247 -11.93 -14.19 22.14
C GLY A 247 -11.11 -13.25 23.06
N GLY A 248 -11.40 -13.36 24.37
CA GLY A 248 -10.69 -12.94 25.59
C GLY A 248 -9.81 -11.68 25.75
N TRP A 249 -9.77 -10.70 24.83
CA TRP A 249 -9.31 -9.34 25.15
C TRP A 249 -10.50 -8.49 25.64
N ASP A 250 -10.32 -7.68 26.70
CA ASP A 250 -11.22 -6.56 26.94
C ASP A 250 -10.93 -5.52 25.84
N PHE A 251 -11.85 -5.32 24.89
CA PHE A 251 -11.67 -4.44 23.71
C PHE A 251 -11.33 -2.98 24.06
N LYS A 252 -11.34 -2.62 25.34
CA LYS A 252 -10.88 -1.33 25.86
C LYS A 252 -9.39 -1.08 25.61
N ASP A 253 -8.56 -2.12 25.51
CA ASP A 253 -7.09 -1.98 25.47
C ASP A 253 -6.42 -2.18 24.10
N ARG A 254 -7.21 -2.14 23.01
CA ARG A 254 -6.80 -2.44 21.62
C ARG A 254 -6.31 -3.89 21.46
N ASP A 255 -6.51 -4.42 20.25
CA ASP A 255 -6.02 -5.73 19.85
C ASP A 255 -4.47 -5.77 19.95
N PRO A 256 -3.88 -6.59 20.86
CA PRO A 256 -2.46 -6.52 21.19
C PRO A 256 -1.58 -7.27 20.18
N TYR A 257 -2.16 -7.89 19.16
CA TYR A 257 -1.41 -8.70 18.21
C TYR A 257 -1.04 -7.93 16.96
N TYR A 258 0.22 -8.12 16.59
CA TYR A 258 0.83 -7.57 15.40
C TYR A 258 1.41 -8.70 14.55
N PHE A 259 1.28 -8.57 13.23
CA PHE A 259 1.68 -9.57 12.26
C PHE A 259 2.84 -8.99 11.45
N ALA A 260 3.95 -9.72 11.43
CA ALA A 260 5.10 -9.41 10.60
C ALA A 260 5.28 -10.48 9.53
N LEU A 261 5.67 -10.03 8.34
CA LEU A 261 5.96 -10.89 7.21
C LEU A 261 7.45 -10.76 6.91
N PHE A 262 8.11 -11.89 6.65
CA PHE A 262 9.54 -11.99 6.41
C PHE A 262 9.79 -12.71 5.10
N ASP A 263 10.84 -12.32 4.40
CA ASP A 263 11.34 -13.06 3.25
C ASP A 263 12.11 -14.33 3.65
N GLU A 264 12.58 -15.09 2.65
CA GLU A 264 13.37 -16.30 2.88
C GLU A 264 14.73 -16.06 3.59
N THR A 265 15.19 -14.81 3.67
CA THR A 265 16.43 -14.44 4.36
C THR A 265 16.19 -14.06 5.82
N GLY A 266 14.93 -13.99 6.24
CA GLY A 266 14.52 -13.52 7.56
C GLY A 266 14.46 -12.00 7.68
N ARG A 267 14.57 -11.26 6.56
CA ARG A 267 14.35 -9.82 6.55
C ARG A 267 12.86 -9.55 6.57
N GLN A 268 12.43 -8.66 7.46
CA GLN A 268 11.05 -8.22 7.52
C GLN A 268 10.70 -7.41 6.26
N LEU A 269 9.58 -7.76 5.63
CA LEU A 269 9.00 -6.98 4.55
C LEU A 269 8.45 -5.67 5.10
N THR A 270 8.75 -4.55 4.44
CA THR A 270 8.06 -3.28 4.68
C THR A 270 6.60 -3.49 4.32
N LEU A 271 5.67 -2.99 5.15
CA LEU A 271 4.25 -3.19 4.91
C LEU A 271 3.51 -1.87 5.18
N PRO A 272 2.59 -1.44 4.31
CA PRO A 272 2.08 -0.07 4.35
C PRO A 272 1.20 0.20 5.58
N SER A 273 0.26 -0.70 5.86
CA SER A 273 -0.62 -0.59 7.03
C SER A 273 -1.28 -1.93 7.38
N THR A 274 -1.86 -2.02 8.58
CA THR A 274 -2.72 -3.14 8.98
C THR A 274 -4.12 -2.57 9.20
N SER A 275 -5.10 -3.05 8.43
CA SER A 275 -6.50 -2.71 8.63
C SER A 275 -7.11 -3.65 9.68
N LYS A 276 -7.86 -3.09 10.63
CA LYS A 276 -8.57 -3.85 11.68
C LYS A 276 -10.07 -3.52 11.64
N GLY A 277 -10.91 -4.54 11.48
CA GLY A 277 -12.36 -4.47 11.66
C GLY A 277 -12.74 -5.13 12.99
N PHE A 278 -13.72 -4.57 13.71
CA PHE A 278 -14.11 -5.07 15.03
C PHE A 278 -15.57 -5.53 15.04
N ASP A 279 -15.79 -6.80 15.35
CA ASP A 279 -17.09 -7.35 15.71
C ASP A 279 -17.14 -7.55 17.23
N TYR A 280 -17.67 -6.53 17.92
CA TYR A 280 -17.77 -6.53 19.37
C TYR A 280 -18.74 -7.59 19.92
N ASN A 281 -19.74 -7.99 19.13
CA ASN A 281 -20.74 -8.98 19.57
C ASN A 281 -20.12 -10.37 19.59
N ASN A 282 -19.38 -10.71 18.54
CA ASN A 282 -18.73 -12.01 18.40
C ASN A 282 -17.30 -12.03 18.99
N LYS A 283 -16.81 -10.89 19.48
CA LYS A 283 -15.45 -10.72 19.99
C LYS A 283 -14.39 -11.14 18.97
N VAL A 284 -14.54 -10.63 17.74
CA VAL A 284 -13.62 -10.89 16.63
C VAL A 284 -12.99 -9.58 16.17
N THR A 285 -11.68 -9.58 16.00
CA THR A 285 -10.98 -8.57 15.21
C THR A 285 -10.59 -9.19 13.86
N ASP A 286 -11.17 -8.69 12.78
CA ASP A 286 -10.73 -9.00 11.42
C ASP A 286 -9.48 -8.18 11.09
N ILE A 287 -8.44 -8.85 10.60
CA ILE A 287 -7.15 -8.26 10.29
C ILE A 287 -6.87 -8.49 8.82
N ILE A 288 -6.62 -7.38 8.14
CA ILE A 288 -6.30 -7.36 6.72
C ILE A 288 -4.95 -6.67 6.58
N LYS A 289 -4.02 -7.35 5.92
CA LYS A 289 -2.70 -6.82 5.67
C LYS A 289 -2.39 -6.91 4.19
N GLU A 290 -2.23 -5.76 3.58
CA GLU A 290 -1.84 -5.65 2.18
C GLU A 290 -0.33 -5.84 2.02
N LEU A 291 0.03 -6.41 0.88
CA LEU A 291 1.39 -6.45 0.37
C LEU A 291 1.38 -5.91 -1.05
N THR A 292 2.30 -5.01 -1.34
CA THR A 292 2.53 -4.54 -2.70
C THR A 292 3.33 -5.59 -3.49
N SER A 293 3.16 -5.61 -4.81
CA SER A 293 3.91 -6.54 -5.66
C SER A 293 5.44 -6.44 -5.47
N SER A 294 5.97 -5.23 -5.27
CA SER A 294 7.41 -5.02 -5.03
C SER A 294 7.92 -5.58 -3.70
N GLU A 295 7.04 -5.78 -2.72
CA GLU A 295 7.42 -6.33 -1.41
C GLU A 295 7.58 -7.86 -1.44
N TYR A 296 6.92 -8.57 -2.36
CA TYR A 296 6.96 -10.03 -2.38
C TYR A 296 7.41 -10.64 -3.72
N LYS A 297 7.28 -9.96 -4.85
CA LYS A 297 7.75 -10.49 -6.15
C LYS A 297 9.28 -10.62 -6.13
N GLY A 298 9.78 -11.79 -6.51
CA GLY A 298 11.20 -12.12 -6.48
C GLY A 298 11.64 -12.90 -5.25
N HIS A 299 10.84 -12.89 -4.18
CA HIS A 299 11.03 -13.75 -3.02
C HIS A 299 10.51 -15.16 -3.29
N LYS A 300 11.13 -16.16 -2.65
CA LYS A 300 10.73 -17.56 -2.81
C LYS A 300 9.61 -17.95 -1.85
N SER A 301 9.64 -17.35 -0.67
CA SER A 301 8.70 -17.65 0.40
C SER A 301 8.47 -16.45 1.28
N ILE A 302 7.30 -16.44 1.91
CA ILE A 302 6.96 -15.48 2.96
C ILE A 302 6.74 -16.26 4.24
N THR A 303 7.40 -15.82 5.31
CA THR A 303 7.16 -16.31 6.67
C THR A 303 6.32 -15.28 7.44
N ILE A 304 5.19 -15.71 7.97
CA ILE A 304 4.29 -14.91 8.80
C ILE A 304 4.57 -15.27 10.26
N LYS A 305 4.73 -14.26 11.11
CA LYS A 305 4.84 -14.42 12.57
C LYS A 305 3.92 -13.44 13.27
N THR A 306 3.35 -13.86 14.40
CA THR A 306 2.60 -12.96 15.27
C THR A 306 3.40 -12.61 16.50
N TYR A 307 3.35 -11.34 16.86
CA TYR A 307 3.96 -10.76 18.05
C TYR A 307 2.88 -10.26 18.99
N ASP A 308 3.12 -10.44 20.29
CA ASP A 308 2.36 -9.77 21.35
C ASP A 308 3.01 -8.41 21.64
N SER A 309 2.30 -7.33 21.33
CA SER A 309 2.81 -5.96 21.54
C SER A 309 3.08 -5.62 23.01
N ARG A 310 2.50 -6.37 23.96
CA ARG A 310 2.70 -6.15 25.40
C ARG A 310 4.05 -6.68 25.87
N THR A 311 4.52 -7.76 25.27
CA THR A 311 5.78 -8.43 25.66
C THR A 311 6.89 -8.25 24.62
N GLY A 312 6.54 -7.86 23.39
CA GLY A 312 7.43 -7.87 22.23
C GLY A 312 7.79 -9.28 21.75
N GLY A 313 7.25 -10.33 22.39
CA GLY A 313 7.58 -11.73 22.09
C GLY A 313 6.78 -12.27 20.90
N VAL A 314 7.40 -13.20 20.16
CA VAL A 314 6.70 -14.01 19.16
C VAL A 314 5.74 -14.95 19.89
N ILE A 315 4.52 -15.07 19.39
CA ILE A 315 3.55 -16.05 19.89
C ILE A 315 4.01 -17.44 19.46
N ASP A 316 4.14 -18.35 20.43
CA ASP A 316 4.56 -19.73 20.18
C ASP A 316 3.67 -20.42 19.15
N GLY A 317 4.32 -21.12 18.21
CA GLY A 317 3.62 -21.81 17.13
C GLY A 317 2.99 -20.89 16.09
N SER A 318 3.15 -19.56 16.16
CA SER A 318 2.59 -18.63 15.17
C SER A 318 3.31 -18.58 13.83
N GLU A 319 4.50 -19.17 13.73
CA GLU A 319 5.30 -19.14 12.50
C GLU A 319 4.65 -19.99 11.39
N VAL A 320 4.42 -19.40 10.22
CA VAL A 320 3.95 -20.09 9.01
C VAL A 320 4.74 -19.61 7.82
N THR A 321 5.31 -20.53 7.05
CA THR A 321 6.02 -20.22 5.81
C THR A 321 5.24 -20.75 4.63
N ILE A 322 5.02 -19.90 3.63
CA ILE A 322 4.36 -20.22 2.37
C ILE A 322 5.28 -19.93 1.20
N ALA A 323 5.15 -20.68 0.12
CA ALA A 323 5.80 -20.34 -1.14
C ALA A 323 5.08 -19.14 -1.79
N VAL A 324 5.86 -18.21 -2.36
CA VAL A 324 5.30 -17.15 -3.21
C VAL A 324 4.93 -17.75 -4.55
N PRO A 325 3.67 -17.65 -4.99
CA PRO A 325 3.26 -18.23 -6.26
C PRO A 325 3.81 -17.42 -7.44
N ILE A 326 4.04 -18.11 -8.56
CA ILE A 326 4.38 -17.47 -9.83
C ILE A 326 3.07 -17.00 -10.47
N ILE A 327 2.84 -15.69 -10.48
CA ILE A 327 1.70 -15.04 -11.13
C ILE A 327 2.07 -14.81 -12.60
N LYS A 328 1.19 -15.20 -13.53
CA LYS A 328 1.43 -15.17 -14.99
C LYS A 328 0.76 -14.01 -15.68
#